data_AF-A0A316V2J3-F1
#
_entry.id   AF-A0A316V2J3-F1
#
_cell.length_a   1.000
_cell.length_b   1.000
_cell.length_c   1.000
_cell.angle_alpha   90.00
_cell.angle_beta   90.00
_cell.angle_gamma   90.00
#
_symmetry.space_group_name_H-M   'P 1'
#
loop_
_entity.id
_entity.type
_entity.pdbx_description
1 polymer ?
#
loop_
_entity_poly.entity_id
_entity_poly.type
_entity_poly.pdbx_seq_one_letter_code
_entity_poly.pdbx_strand_id
1 'polypeptide(L)'
;MKLPTIFTVTTILAACFATLAVAVPFEAVAVPFEERAMTTNKPVYVTFKEIAHIIIQLDGAQNNPVPPGPPDFNASANLLNQLSLKAEEATSLLQEMGTDQLDDDSVAHIGKSLRIMAKHVVSITNMVEEGKAWFAQYNATSIVVQILQLNAFQFAALFKELEQHVPPTVYGDYGRSITAFLCSIINAIEYLDPTACAPEGKRFCKKCQHDESQYYQGGSFDHSQLAPPGMETCGNSSANYMQCAYGQQTMGTESTTCPSPTPAVSCSSYSPPQNALLL
;
A
#
# COMPACT_ATOMS: atom_id res chain seq x y z
N MET A 1 28.67 -29.22 46.25
CA MET A 1 27.66 -28.56 47.12
C MET A 1 28.18 -27.16 47.47
N LYS A 2 27.28 -26.15 47.42
CA LYS A 2 27.41 -24.79 47.99
C LYS A 2 28.57 -23.88 47.55
N LEU A 3 28.22 -22.80 46.83
CA LEU A 3 28.86 -21.47 46.95
C LEU A 3 28.60 -20.88 48.36
N PRO A 4 29.42 -19.91 48.81
CA PRO A 4 29.04 -18.48 48.69
C PRO A 4 30.24 -17.62 48.17
N THR A 5 30.18 -16.43 47.56
CA THR A 5 29.36 -15.20 47.69
C THR A 5 29.58 -14.43 49.01
N ILE A 6 29.78 -13.10 49.08
CA ILE A 6 30.08 -11.98 48.13
C ILE A 6 30.91 -10.96 48.98
N PHE A 7 31.80 -10.13 48.40
CA PHE A 7 31.81 -8.64 48.62
C PHE A 7 32.93 -7.87 47.88
N THR A 8 32.53 -6.70 47.40
CA THR A 8 33.20 -5.68 46.56
C THR A 8 34.04 -4.68 47.37
N VAL A 9 35.13 -4.15 46.79
CA VAL A 9 35.45 -2.69 46.76
C VAL A 9 36.25 -2.34 45.49
N THR A 10 35.55 -1.71 44.54
CA THR A 10 35.86 -0.44 43.85
C THR A 10 37.30 0.12 43.84
N THR A 11 37.86 0.34 42.64
CA THR A 11 38.70 1.53 42.37
C THR A 11 38.42 2.07 40.97
N ILE A 12 38.13 3.37 40.88
CA ILE A 12 37.83 4.07 39.63
C ILE A 12 39.14 4.61 39.04
N LEU A 13 39.38 4.38 37.74
CA LEU A 13 40.39 5.12 36.99
C LEU A 13 39.72 5.83 35.81
N ALA A 14 39.64 7.16 35.89
CA ALA A 14 39.13 7.98 34.81
C ALA A 14 40.19 8.12 33.70
N ALA A 15 39.83 7.79 32.47
CA ALA A 15 40.62 8.10 31.28
C ALA A 15 39.78 8.99 30.36
N CYS A 16 40.21 10.24 30.19
CA CYS A 16 39.57 11.18 29.27
C CYS A 16 39.75 10.69 27.82
N PHE A 17 38.66 10.34 27.15
CA PHE A 17 38.65 10.24 25.69
C PHE A 17 38.25 11.59 25.10
N ALA A 18 39.19 12.20 24.39
CA ALA A 18 38.92 13.39 23.60
C ALA A 18 38.04 13.04 22.40
N THR A 19 36.93 13.75 22.24
CA THR A 19 36.08 13.69 21.05
C THR A 19 36.79 14.35 19.86
N LEU A 20 37.46 13.53 19.06
CA LEU A 20 37.88 13.91 17.71
C LEU A 20 36.64 13.97 16.81
N ALA A 21 36.07 15.17 16.71
CA ALA A 21 35.08 15.47 15.69
C ALA A 21 35.75 15.47 14.30
N VAL A 22 35.77 14.31 13.66
CA VAL A 22 36.10 14.21 12.24
C VAL A 22 34.90 14.79 11.47
N ALA A 23 35.04 16.05 11.05
CA ALA A 23 34.14 16.63 10.06
C ALA A 23 34.35 15.89 8.74
N VAL A 24 33.54 14.86 8.49
CA VAL A 24 33.45 14.25 7.17
C VAL A 24 32.82 15.30 6.25
N PRO A 25 33.50 15.75 5.18
CA PRO A 25 32.83 16.58 4.20
C PRO A 25 31.73 15.73 3.57
N PHE A 26 30.48 16.14 3.75
CA PHE A 26 29.40 15.76 2.85
C PHE A 26 29.70 16.43 1.50
N GLU A 27 30.63 15.83 0.73
CA GLU A 27 30.53 15.91 -0.71
C GLU A 27 29.19 15.29 -1.06
N ALA A 28 28.24 16.14 -1.46
CA ALA A 28 27.02 15.69 -2.05
C ALA A 28 27.41 14.89 -3.30
N VAL A 29 27.44 13.57 -3.17
CA VAL A 29 27.40 12.67 -4.31
C VAL A 29 26.10 12.99 -5.01
N ALA A 30 26.19 13.87 -6.00
CA ALA A 30 25.18 14.03 -7.02
C ALA A 30 25.10 12.67 -7.70
N VAL A 31 24.23 11.81 -7.18
CA VAL A 31 23.68 10.68 -7.92
C VAL A 31 23.27 11.31 -9.24
N PRO A 32 23.83 10.88 -10.40
CA PRO A 32 23.41 11.44 -11.66
C PRO A 32 21.90 11.26 -11.71
N PHE A 33 21.18 12.37 -11.83
CA PHE A 33 19.76 12.34 -12.13
C PHE A 33 19.68 11.80 -13.56
N GLU A 34 19.70 10.47 -13.66
CA GLU A 34 19.48 9.75 -14.89
C GLU A 34 18.04 10.07 -15.27
N GLU A 35 17.95 11.03 -16.19
CA GLU A 35 16.73 11.65 -16.68
C GLU A 35 15.75 10.54 -17.05
N ARG A 36 14.78 10.28 -16.14
CA ARG A 36 13.69 9.34 -16.38
C ARG A 36 12.82 9.90 -17.49
N ALA A 37 13.23 9.66 -18.72
CA ALA A 37 12.47 9.96 -19.92
C ALA A 37 11.29 8.97 -20.03
N MET A 38 10.32 9.12 -19.14
CA MET A 38 8.94 8.68 -19.37
C MET A 38 8.07 9.92 -19.53
N THR A 39 8.09 10.50 -20.74
CA THR A 39 7.03 11.42 -21.17
C THR A 39 5.75 10.63 -21.44
N THR A 40 5.19 10.02 -20.40
CA THR A 40 3.81 9.55 -20.41
C THR A 40 2.90 10.77 -20.37
N ASN A 41 2.48 11.24 -21.55
CA ASN A 41 1.46 12.30 -21.75
C ASN A 41 0.05 11.88 -21.24
N LYS A 42 -0.03 11.03 -20.23
CA LYS A 42 -1.25 10.51 -19.62
C LYS A 42 -1.56 11.35 -18.37
N PRO A 43 -2.63 12.18 -18.38
CA PRO A 43 -3.01 12.94 -17.20
C PRO A 43 -3.33 12.00 -16.02
N VAL A 44 -2.92 12.39 -14.81
CA VAL A 44 -3.15 11.63 -13.56
C VAL A 44 -4.61 11.18 -13.41
N TYR A 45 -5.57 12.04 -13.79
CA TYR A 45 -7.00 11.71 -13.70
C TYR A 45 -7.40 10.48 -14.53
N VAL A 46 -6.67 10.15 -15.59
CA VAL A 46 -6.93 8.96 -16.42
C VAL A 46 -6.62 7.70 -15.62
N THR A 47 -5.52 7.66 -14.89
CA THR A 47 -5.17 6.54 -14.01
C THR A 47 -6.18 6.41 -12.86
N PHE A 48 -6.70 7.51 -12.31
CA PHE A 48 -7.83 7.47 -11.36
C PHE A 48 -9.13 6.92 -12.00
N LYS A 49 -9.41 7.20 -13.27
CA LYS A 49 -10.56 6.60 -13.99
C LYS A 49 -10.36 5.09 -14.21
N GLU A 50 -9.13 4.64 -14.50
CA GLU A 50 -8.78 3.21 -14.59
C GLU A 50 -8.93 2.49 -13.25
N ILE A 51 -8.42 3.06 -12.16
CA ILE A 51 -8.61 2.57 -10.78
C ILE A 51 -10.10 2.37 -10.47
N ALA A 52 -10.92 3.40 -10.73
CA ALA A 52 -12.37 3.33 -10.52
C ALA A 52 -13.04 2.25 -11.38
N HIS A 53 -12.54 2.00 -12.60
CA HIS A 53 -13.03 0.93 -13.46
C HIS A 53 -12.68 -0.47 -12.92
N ILE A 54 -11.46 -0.69 -12.42
CA ILE A 54 -11.05 -1.96 -11.80
C ILE A 54 -11.93 -2.27 -10.57
N ILE A 55 -12.28 -1.28 -9.76
CA ILE A 55 -13.17 -1.46 -8.60
C ILE A 55 -14.61 -1.78 -9.03
N ILE A 56 -15.10 -1.21 -10.14
CA ILE A 56 -16.38 -1.63 -10.74
C ILE A 56 -16.31 -3.07 -11.27
N GLN A 57 -15.17 -3.51 -11.81
CA GLN A 57 -14.98 -4.90 -12.25
C GLN A 57 -14.96 -5.88 -11.07
N LEU A 58 -14.32 -5.51 -9.95
CA LEU A 58 -14.35 -6.29 -8.70
C LEU A 58 -15.79 -6.48 -8.19
N ASP A 59 -16.57 -5.40 -8.14
CA ASP A 59 -17.99 -5.44 -7.78
C ASP A 59 -18.81 -6.28 -8.78
N GLY A 60 -18.58 -6.10 -10.08
CA GLY A 60 -19.24 -6.87 -11.14
C GLY A 60 -18.94 -8.38 -11.08
N ALA A 61 -17.73 -8.76 -10.66
CA ALA A 61 -17.30 -10.15 -10.52
C ALA A 61 -17.98 -10.88 -9.34
N GLN A 62 -18.27 -10.17 -8.24
CA GLN A 62 -19.05 -10.76 -7.14
C GLN A 62 -20.53 -10.89 -7.49
N ASN A 63 -21.10 -9.89 -8.17
CA ASN A 63 -22.53 -9.86 -8.50
C ASN A 63 -22.93 -10.76 -9.69
N ASN A 64 -21.97 -11.31 -10.45
CA ASN A 64 -22.22 -12.22 -11.58
C ASN A 64 -21.39 -13.52 -11.47
N PRO A 65 -21.63 -14.37 -10.45
CA PRO A 65 -20.93 -15.64 -10.32
C PRO A 65 -21.25 -16.56 -11.52
N VAL A 66 -20.25 -17.26 -12.04
CA VAL A 66 -20.43 -18.23 -13.13
C VAL A 66 -21.15 -19.46 -12.59
N PRO A 67 -22.41 -19.76 -12.99
CA PRO A 67 -23.13 -20.89 -12.42
C PRO A 67 -22.71 -22.20 -13.10
N PRO A 68 -22.47 -23.31 -12.36
CA PRO A 68 -22.41 -23.44 -10.91
C PRO A 68 -20.98 -23.33 -10.37
N GLY A 69 -20.72 -22.38 -9.47
CA GLY A 69 -19.43 -22.22 -8.80
C GLY A 69 -19.42 -21.07 -7.79
N PRO A 70 -18.39 -20.97 -6.93
CA PRO A 70 -18.12 -19.75 -6.18
C PRO A 70 -17.70 -18.61 -7.13
N PRO A 71 -17.65 -17.35 -6.66
CA PRO A 71 -16.99 -16.26 -7.38
C PRO A 71 -15.56 -16.64 -7.81
N ASP A 72 -15.08 -16.07 -8.93
CA ASP A 72 -13.71 -16.27 -9.36
C ASP A 72 -12.76 -15.43 -8.49
N PHE A 73 -12.30 -16.05 -7.40
CA PHE A 73 -11.36 -15.44 -6.47
C PHE A 73 -9.97 -15.21 -7.09
N ASN A 74 -9.55 -15.98 -8.09
CA ASN A 74 -8.29 -15.72 -8.82
C ASN A 74 -8.42 -14.47 -9.70
N ALA A 75 -9.53 -14.32 -10.43
CA ALA A 75 -9.81 -13.08 -11.16
C ALA A 75 -9.89 -11.88 -10.21
N SER A 76 -10.51 -12.05 -9.04
CA SER A 76 -10.58 -11.01 -8.00
C SER A 76 -9.19 -10.62 -7.47
N ALA A 77 -8.32 -11.59 -7.18
CA ALA A 77 -6.94 -11.34 -6.78
C ALA A 77 -6.12 -10.65 -7.88
N ASN A 78 -6.30 -11.04 -9.15
CA ASN A 78 -5.65 -10.39 -10.29
C ASN A 78 -6.09 -8.93 -10.47
N LEU A 79 -7.36 -8.61 -10.20
CA LEU A 79 -7.86 -7.24 -10.20
C LEU A 79 -7.29 -6.42 -9.02
N LEU A 80 -7.19 -7.00 -7.81
CA LEU A 80 -6.53 -6.35 -6.67
C LEU A 80 -5.03 -6.10 -6.92
N ASN A 81 -4.33 -7.04 -7.54
CA ASN A 81 -2.92 -6.85 -7.91
C ASN A 81 -2.77 -5.68 -8.90
N GLN A 82 -3.59 -5.64 -9.96
CA GLN A 82 -3.63 -4.50 -10.90
C GLN A 82 -3.98 -3.17 -10.20
N LEU A 83 -4.88 -3.20 -9.23
CA LEU A 83 -5.31 -2.02 -8.48
C LEU A 83 -4.13 -1.38 -7.71
N SER A 84 -3.26 -2.20 -7.11
CA SER A 84 -2.03 -1.72 -6.46
C SER A 84 -1.01 -1.14 -7.44
N LEU A 85 -0.83 -1.74 -8.63
CA LEU A 85 0.04 -1.20 -9.69
C LEU A 85 -0.45 0.14 -10.21
N LYS A 86 -1.78 0.30 -10.32
CA LYS A 86 -2.38 1.57 -10.78
C LYS A 86 -2.30 2.67 -9.73
N ALA A 87 -2.33 2.33 -8.44
CA ALA A 87 -2.05 3.27 -7.37
C ALA A 87 -0.58 3.73 -7.40
N GLU A 88 0.38 2.82 -7.61
CA GLU A 88 1.80 3.15 -7.79
C GLU A 88 2.04 4.01 -9.05
N GLU A 89 1.40 3.69 -10.18
CA GLU A 89 1.44 4.47 -11.42
C GLU A 89 0.91 5.89 -11.19
N ALA A 90 -0.25 6.05 -10.54
CA ALA A 90 -0.82 7.35 -10.23
C ALA A 90 0.04 8.16 -9.25
N THR A 91 0.70 7.50 -8.29
CA THR A 91 1.63 8.14 -7.34
C THR A 91 2.87 8.65 -8.07
N SER A 92 3.42 7.85 -8.99
CA SER A 92 4.58 8.23 -9.80
C SER A 92 4.28 9.43 -10.70
N LEU A 93 3.12 9.44 -11.36
CA LEU A 93 2.69 10.57 -12.21
C LEU A 93 2.45 11.87 -11.41
N LEU A 94 2.06 11.79 -10.14
CA LEU A 94 1.97 12.96 -9.25
C LEU A 94 3.38 13.44 -8.85
N GLN A 95 4.26 12.53 -8.44
CA GLN A 95 5.66 12.86 -8.12
C GLN A 95 6.41 13.51 -9.29
N GLU A 96 6.12 13.11 -10.53
CA GLU A 96 6.64 13.71 -11.75
C GLU A 96 6.19 15.18 -11.96
N MET A 97 5.07 15.61 -11.36
CA MET A 97 4.63 17.00 -11.33
C MET A 97 5.38 17.86 -10.30
N GLY A 98 6.14 17.25 -9.38
CA GLY A 98 6.92 17.96 -8.36
C GLY A 98 6.06 18.78 -7.40
N THR A 99 6.02 20.10 -7.57
CA THR A 99 5.19 21.01 -6.75
C THR A 99 3.98 21.59 -7.48
N ASP A 100 3.80 21.25 -8.76
CA ASP A 100 2.73 21.82 -9.57
C ASP A 100 1.36 21.32 -9.12
N GLN A 101 0.37 22.21 -9.14
CA GLN A 101 -1.02 21.86 -8.81
C GLN A 101 -1.73 21.23 -10.02
N LEU A 102 -2.64 20.31 -9.76
CA LEU A 102 -3.58 19.81 -10.76
C LEU A 102 -4.54 20.92 -11.19
N ASP A 103 -4.88 20.97 -12.46
CA ASP A 103 -5.89 21.89 -12.99
C ASP A 103 -7.31 21.50 -12.53
N ASP A 104 -8.25 22.45 -12.59
CA ASP A 104 -9.63 22.28 -12.11
C ASP A 104 -10.38 21.11 -12.78
N ASP A 105 -10.10 20.77 -14.04
CA ASP A 105 -10.76 19.64 -14.74
C ASP A 105 -10.17 18.30 -14.27
N SER A 106 -8.84 18.21 -14.15
CA SER A 106 -8.15 17.07 -13.53
C SER A 106 -8.66 16.81 -12.11
N VAL A 107 -8.77 17.85 -11.30
CA VAL A 107 -9.32 17.83 -9.94
C VAL A 107 -10.79 17.38 -9.94
N ALA A 108 -11.65 17.95 -10.79
CA ALA A 108 -13.05 17.53 -10.90
C ALA A 108 -13.21 16.06 -11.32
N HIS A 109 -12.34 15.58 -12.22
CA HIS A 109 -12.30 14.20 -12.67
C HIS A 109 -11.82 13.23 -11.58
N ILE A 110 -10.75 13.55 -10.85
CA ILE A 110 -10.26 12.75 -9.71
C ILE A 110 -11.34 12.65 -8.63
N GLY A 111 -11.97 13.77 -8.25
CA GLY A 111 -13.07 13.78 -7.29
C GLY A 111 -14.30 12.97 -7.74
N LYS A 112 -14.55 12.85 -9.06
CA LYS A 112 -15.57 11.92 -9.59
C LYS A 112 -15.16 10.46 -9.43
N SER A 113 -13.91 10.12 -9.78
CA SER A 113 -13.37 8.76 -9.62
C SER A 113 -13.36 8.31 -8.16
N LEU A 114 -12.89 9.14 -7.23
CA LEU A 114 -12.88 8.84 -5.79
C LEU A 114 -14.28 8.50 -5.24
N ARG A 115 -15.33 9.22 -5.66
CA ARG A 115 -16.71 8.92 -5.28
C ARG A 115 -17.22 7.59 -5.87
N ILE A 116 -16.76 7.21 -7.06
CA ILE A 116 -17.05 5.90 -7.65
C ILE A 116 -16.33 4.79 -6.86
N MET A 117 -15.04 4.98 -6.56
CA MET A 117 -14.25 4.06 -5.75
C MET A 117 -14.94 3.80 -4.40
N ALA A 118 -15.26 4.87 -3.66
CA ALA A 118 -15.92 4.78 -2.35
C ALA A 118 -17.31 4.12 -2.39
N LYS A 119 -18.05 4.25 -3.50
CA LYS A 119 -19.34 3.56 -3.67
C LYS A 119 -19.19 2.05 -3.86
N HIS A 120 -18.18 1.62 -4.61
CA HIS A 120 -18.03 0.22 -5.06
C HIS A 120 -17.01 -0.59 -4.24
N VAL A 121 -16.17 0.04 -3.41
CA VAL A 121 -15.14 -0.62 -2.58
C VAL A 121 -15.68 -1.65 -1.57
N VAL A 122 -16.95 -1.53 -1.16
CA VAL A 122 -17.61 -2.53 -0.28
C VAL A 122 -17.59 -3.95 -0.88
N SER A 123 -17.52 -4.06 -2.21
CA SER A 123 -17.32 -5.34 -2.90
C SER A 123 -16.05 -6.09 -2.48
N ILE A 124 -14.99 -5.39 -2.09
CA ILE A 124 -13.76 -6.00 -1.56
C ILE A 124 -14.05 -6.69 -0.23
N THR A 125 -14.85 -6.08 0.64
CA THR A 125 -15.27 -6.68 1.90
C THR A 125 -16.18 -7.89 1.65
N ASN A 126 -17.18 -7.78 0.77
CA ASN A 126 -18.08 -8.90 0.43
C ASN A 126 -17.30 -10.10 -0.16
N MET A 127 -16.41 -9.86 -1.13
CA MET A 127 -15.54 -10.86 -1.74
C MET A 127 -14.68 -11.60 -0.69
N VAL A 128 -14.23 -10.88 0.33
CA VAL A 128 -13.48 -11.44 1.46
C VAL A 128 -14.36 -12.26 2.41
N GLU A 129 -15.58 -11.81 2.69
CA GLU A 129 -16.55 -12.55 3.51
C GLU A 129 -16.99 -13.86 2.85
N GLU A 130 -17.36 -13.81 1.57
CA GLU A 130 -17.74 -14.98 0.76
C GLU A 130 -16.56 -15.93 0.52
N GLY A 131 -15.37 -15.40 0.26
CA GLY A 131 -14.18 -16.18 -0.04
C GLY A 131 -13.52 -16.85 1.18
N LYS A 132 -13.79 -16.41 2.42
CA LYS A 132 -13.05 -16.85 3.62
C LYS A 132 -12.93 -18.37 3.79
N ALA A 133 -14.00 -19.12 3.54
CA ALA A 133 -13.98 -20.59 3.64
C ALA A 133 -13.12 -21.21 2.52
N TRP A 134 -13.16 -20.66 1.32
CA TRP A 134 -12.34 -21.08 0.18
C TRP A 134 -10.86 -20.75 0.43
N PHE A 135 -10.54 -19.53 0.88
CA PHE A 135 -9.16 -19.14 1.19
C PHE A 135 -8.54 -20.04 2.26
N ALA A 136 -9.30 -20.41 3.29
CA ALA A 136 -8.87 -21.37 4.30
C ALA A 136 -8.67 -22.78 3.73
N GLN A 137 -9.57 -23.26 2.86
CA GLN A 137 -9.47 -24.59 2.22
C GLN A 137 -8.23 -24.71 1.32
N TYR A 138 -7.88 -23.65 0.60
CA TYR A 138 -6.75 -23.64 -0.36
C TYR A 138 -5.47 -22.98 0.20
N ASN A 139 -5.40 -22.70 1.50
CA ASN A 139 -4.29 -22.02 2.17
C ASN A 139 -3.95 -20.61 1.62
N ALA A 140 -4.89 -19.97 0.92
CA ALA A 140 -4.71 -18.67 0.27
C ALA A 140 -4.99 -17.46 1.19
N THR A 141 -5.43 -17.66 2.44
CA THR A 141 -5.80 -16.56 3.36
C THR A 141 -4.69 -15.52 3.51
N SER A 142 -3.45 -15.96 3.77
CA SER A 142 -2.30 -15.08 3.95
C SER A 142 -1.88 -14.37 2.65
N ILE A 143 -2.08 -15.01 1.50
CA ILE A 143 -1.87 -14.41 0.17
C ILE A 143 -2.85 -13.24 -0.03
N VAL A 144 -4.14 -13.47 0.21
CA VAL A 144 -5.17 -12.42 0.11
C VAL A 144 -4.89 -11.27 1.09
N VAL A 145 -4.48 -11.59 2.32
CA VAL A 145 -4.06 -10.58 3.32
C VAL A 145 -2.92 -9.72 2.81
N GLN A 146 -1.84 -10.29 2.25
CA GLN A 146 -0.72 -9.52 1.70
C GLN A 146 -1.11 -8.68 0.47
N ILE A 147 -1.97 -9.21 -0.42
CA ILE A 147 -2.51 -8.44 -1.56
C ILE A 147 -3.33 -7.23 -1.08
N LEU A 148 -4.13 -7.38 -0.03
CA LEU A 148 -4.91 -6.29 0.56
C LEU A 148 -4.01 -5.28 1.30
N GLN A 149 -3.00 -5.74 2.04
CA GLN A 149 -1.96 -4.89 2.65
C GLN A 149 -1.26 -4.04 1.59
N LEU A 150 -0.80 -4.67 0.49
CA LEU A 150 -0.14 -3.99 -0.62
C LEU A 150 -1.03 -2.89 -1.24
N ASN A 151 -2.32 -3.16 -1.42
CA ASN A 151 -3.29 -2.16 -1.85
C ASN A 151 -3.42 -1.03 -0.82
N ALA A 152 -3.67 -1.35 0.45
CA ALA A 152 -3.86 -0.35 1.50
C ALA A 152 -2.64 0.57 1.66
N PHE A 153 -1.42 0.01 1.54
CA PHE A 153 -0.17 0.74 1.50
C PHE A 153 -0.08 1.70 0.30
N GLN A 154 -0.25 1.21 -0.93
CA GLN A 154 -0.13 2.06 -2.13
C GLN A 154 -1.20 3.15 -2.20
N PHE A 155 -2.43 2.87 -1.79
CA PHE A 155 -3.46 3.91 -1.78
C PHE A 155 -3.21 4.97 -0.72
N ALA A 156 -2.70 4.61 0.45
CA ALA A 156 -2.31 5.60 1.44
C ALA A 156 -1.12 6.47 0.97
N ALA A 157 -0.16 5.90 0.23
CA ALA A 157 0.88 6.67 -0.46
C ALA A 157 0.28 7.60 -1.54
N LEU A 158 -0.58 7.08 -2.43
CA LEU A 158 -1.27 7.86 -3.47
C LEU A 158 -2.07 9.03 -2.91
N PHE A 159 -2.83 8.82 -1.84
CA PHE A 159 -3.67 9.87 -1.26
C PHE A 159 -2.83 10.92 -0.53
N LYS A 160 -1.73 10.53 0.12
CA LYS A 160 -0.77 11.47 0.68
C LYS A 160 -0.08 12.30 -0.41
N GLU A 161 0.23 11.70 -1.56
CA GLU A 161 0.78 12.45 -2.69
C GLU A 161 -0.25 13.42 -3.26
N LEU A 162 -1.48 12.95 -3.52
CA LEU A 162 -2.58 13.76 -4.04
C LEU A 162 -2.88 15.01 -3.19
N GLU A 163 -2.70 14.94 -1.86
CA GLU A 163 -2.86 16.10 -0.96
C GLU A 163 -1.93 17.27 -1.30
N GLN A 164 -0.76 17.00 -1.89
CA GLN A 164 0.24 18.01 -2.26
C GLN A 164 -0.15 18.77 -3.55
N HIS A 165 -0.96 18.16 -4.42
CA HIS A 165 -1.30 18.69 -5.76
C HIS A 165 -2.75 19.19 -5.88
N VAL A 166 -3.52 19.18 -4.78
CA VAL A 166 -4.94 19.57 -4.75
C VAL A 166 -5.15 20.65 -3.69
N PRO A 167 -5.90 21.74 -3.98
CA PRO A 167 -6.23 22.76 -3.00
C PRO A 167 -6.85 22.17 -1.72
N PRO A 168 -6.42 22.57 -0.50
CA PRO A 168 -6.85 21.91 0.75
C PRO A 168 -8.35 21.84 0.99
N THR A 169 -9.12 22.81 0.49
CA THR A 169 -10.59 22.79 0.53
C THR A 169 -11.18 21.64 -0.29
N VAL A 170 -10.66 21.42 -1.51
CA VAL A 170 -11.13 20.38 -2.41
C VAL A 170 -10.64 19.00 -1.96
N TYR A 171 -9.42 18.91 -1.42
CA TYR A 171 -8.95 17.67 -0.80
C TYR A 171 -9.79 17.30 0.44
N GLY A 172 -10.24 18.29 1.22
CA GLY A 172 -11.22 18.10 2.29
C GLY A 172 -12.52 17.42 1.83
N ASP A 173 -13.06 17.83 0.67
CA ASP A 173 -14.26 17.21 0.07
C ASP A 173 -14.01 15.75 -0.37
N TYR A 174 -12.76 15.36 -0.66
CA TYR A 174 -12.39 13.99 -0.99
C TYR A 174 -12.32 13.08 0.24
N GLY A 175 -12.07 13.65 1.42
CA GLY A 175 -11.75 12.91 2.63
C GLY A 175 -12.73 11.79 2.96
N ARG A 176 -14.05 12.02 2.82
CA ARG A 176 -15.08 10.98 3.03
C ARG A 176 -14.92 9.78 2.08
N SER A 177 -14.55 10.04 0.82
CA SER A 177 -14.36 8.99 -0.18
C SER A 177 -13.07 8.21 0.05
N ILE A 178 -11.99 8.92 0.39
CA ILE A 178 -10.67 8.34 0.72
C ILE A 178 -10.76 7.45 1.97
N THR A 179 -11.37 7.96 3.04
CA THR A 179 -11.60 7.22 4.29
C THR A 179 -12.45 5.97 4.05
N ALA A 180 -13.56 6.07 3.32
CA ALA A 180 -14.39 4.90 3.01
C ALA A 180 -13.59 3.84 2.25
N PHE A 181 -12.79 4.26 1.28
CA PHE A 181 -11.94 3.36 0.48
C PHE A 181 -10.89 2.63 1.32
N LEU A 182 -10.03 3.35 2.05
CA LEU A 182 -8.99 2.74 2.88
C LEU A 182 -9.58 1.83 3.96
N CYS A 183 -10.68 2.25 4.60
CA CYS A 183 -11.27 1.49 5.69
C CYS A 183 -11.99 0.21 5.25
N SER A 184 -12.58 0.16 4.05
CA SER A 184 -13.08 -1.11 3.51
C SER A 184 -11.97 -2.15 3.31
N ILE A 185 -10.78 -1.73 2.88
CA ILE A 185 -9.62 -2.63 2.73
C ILE A 185 -9.07 -3.05 4.11
N ILE A 186 -8.87 -2.09 5.03
CA ILE A 186 -8.37 -2.36 6.40
C ILE A 186 -9.31 -3.30 7.16
N ASN A 187 -10.62 -3.11 7.04
CA ASN A 187 -11.63 -3.98 7.65
C ASN A 187 -11.62 -5.39 7.02
N ALA A 188 -11.42 -5.51 5.71
CA ALA A 188 -11.30 -6.79 5.04
C ALA A 188 -10.04 -7.57 5.49
N ILE A 189 -8.91 -6.89 5.70
CA ILE A 189 -7.71 -7.48 6.32
C ILE A 189 -8.03 -7.95 7.75
N GLU A 190 -8.62 -7.10 8.60
CA GLU A 190 -8.97 -7.46 10.00
C GLU A 190 -9.96 -8.63 10.07
N TYR A 191 -10.84 -8.79 9.06
CA TYR A 191 -11.79 -9.90 8.98
C TYR A 191 -11.12 -11.25 8.64
N LEU A 192 -10.09 -11.25 7.79
CA LEU A 192 -9.31 -12.46 7.46
C LEU A 192 -8.31 -12.81 8.56
N ASP A 193 -7.49 -11.83 8.94
CA ASP A 193 -6.47 -11.94 9.98
C ASP A 193 -6.50 -10.71 10.92
N PRO A 194 -7.09 -10.85 12.12
CA PRO A 194 -7.08 -9.79 13.11
C PRO A 194 -5.69 -9.35 13.59
N THR A 195 -4.63 -10.09 13.30
CA THR A 195 -3.24 -9.77 13.69
C THR A 195 -2.43 -9.08 12.58
N ALA A 196 -2.86 -9.19 11.32
CA ALA A 196 -2.15 -8.62 10.17
C ALA A 196 -2.28 -7.09 10.02
N CYS A 197 -3.31 -6.48 10.62
CA CYS A 197 -3.49 -5.03 10.65
C CYS A 197 -2.90 -4.45 11.95
N ALA A 198 -1.96 -3.51 11.81
CA ALA A 198 -1.42 -2.77 12.95
C ALA A 198 -2.54 -2.03 13.72
N PRO A 199 -2.41 -1.84 15.04
CA PRO A 199 -3.46 -1.22 15.87
C PRO A 199 -3.90 0.18 15.43
N GLU A 200 -3.06 0.89 14.67
CA GLU A 200 -3.26 2.29 14.29
C GLU A 200 -4.19 2.46 13.08
N GLY A 201 -4.11 1.59 12.06
CA GLY A 201 -5.08 1.54 10.97
C GLY A 201 -6.49 1.23 11.47
N LYS A 202 -6.59 0.27 12.40
CA LYS A 202 -7.85 -0.04 13.09
C LYS A 202 -8.39 1.14 13.91
N ARG A 203 -7.50 1.87 14.60
CA ARG A 203 -7.86 3.05 15.40
C ARG A 203 -8.29 4.22 14.51
N PHE A 204 -7.65 4.43 13.38
CA PHE A 204 -8.03 5.41 12.36
C PHE A 204 -9.47 5.12 11.88
N CYS A 205 -9.74 3.91 11.36
CA CYS A 205 -11.05 3.58 10.84
C CYS A 205 -12.17 3.63 11.88
N LYS A 206 -11.90 3.21 13.13
CA LYS A 206 -12.86 3.33 14.24
C LYS A 206 -13.13 4.79 14.65
N LYS A 207 -12.14 5.68 14.57
CA LYS A 207 -12.36 7.13 14.80
C LYS A 207 -13.24 7.73 13.71
N CYS A 208 -12.93 7.48 12.44
CA CYS A 208 -13.69 8.03 11.31
C CYS A 208 -15.15 7.55 11.26
N GLN A 209 -15.46 6.37 11.82
CA GLN A 209 -16.84 5.88 11.96
C GLN A 209 -17.66 6.61 13.04
N HIS A 210 -17.00 7.31 13.97
CA HIS A 210 -17.66 7.99 15.09
C HIS A 210 -17.61 9.52 15.00
N ASP A 211 -16.75 10.09 14.14
CA ASP A 211 -16.59 11.53 13.98
C ASP A 211 -16.54 11.91 12.49
N GLU A 212 -17.66 12.43 11.98
CA GLU A 212 -17.80 12.92 10.59
C GLU A 212 -16.95 14.19 10.30
N SER A 213 -16.17 14.70 11.25
CA SER A 213 -15.17 15.76 11.02
C SER A 213 -13.74 15.25 10.84
N GLN A 214 -13.47 13.97 11.16
CA GLN A 214 -12.13 13.36 11.08
C GLN A 214 -11.98 12.49 9.83
N TYR A 215 -11.91 13.11 8.66
CA TYR A 215 -11.52 12.42 7.42
C TYR A 215 -10.01 12.26 7.29
N TYR A 216 -9.58 11.41 6.36
CA TYR A 216 -8.17 11.24 6.01
C TYR A 216 -7.52 12.57 5.61
N GLN A 217 -6.44 12.91 6.30
CA GLN A 217 -5.42 13.89 5.87
C GLN A 217 -4.11 13.12 5.68
N GLY A 218 -3.28 13.46 4.69
CA GLY A 218 -2.08 12.70 4.32
C GLY A 218 -1.01 12.62 5.42
N GLY A 219 -1.05 13.55 6.38
CA GLY A 219 -0.24 13.51 7.61
C GLY A 219 -0.89 12.84 8.83
N SER A 220 -2.16 12.41 8.75
CA SER A 220 -2.91 11.88 9.91
C SER A 220 -2.66 10.40 10.21
N PHE A 221 -1.92 9.70 9.35
CA PHE A 221 -1.80 8.25 9.36
C PHE A 221 -0.44 7.76 8.84
N ASP A 222 0.27 6.97 9.65
CA ASP A 222 1.49 6.28 9.26
C ASP A 222 1.14 5.01 8.47
N HIS A 223 1.29 5.10 7.14
CA HIS A 223 0.98 4.01 6.23
C HIS A 223 2.07 2.94 6.12
N SER A 224 3.26 3.15 6.69
CA SER A 224 4.31 2.11 6.71
C SER A 224 3.82 0.84 7.42
N GLN A 225 2.91 1.00 8.39
CA GLN A 225 2.28 -0.09 9.14
C GLN A 225 1.23 -0.89 8.35
N LEU A 226 0.93 -0.49 7.10
CA LEU A 226 0.12 -1.26 6.15
C LEU A 226 0.97 -2.06 5.16
N ALA A 227 2.29 -1.83 5.13
CA ALA A 227 3.18 -2.48 4.18
C ALA A 227 3.20 -4.01 4.41
N PRO A 228 3.12 -4.84 3.36
CA PRO A 228 3.34 -6.26 3.51
C PRO A 228 4.83 -6.54 3.85
N PRO A 229 5.15 -7.63 4.54
CA PRO A 229 6.51 -7.92 5.01
C PRO A 229 7.56 -7.88 3.89
N GLY A 230 8.57 -7.01 4.05
CA GLY A 230 9.71 -6.87 3.13
C GLY A 230 9.55 -5.83 2.01
N MET A 231 8.42 -5.12 1.95
CA MET A 231 8.13 -4.06 0.97
C MET A 231 9.22 -2.99 0.83
N GLU A 232 9.86 -2.63 1.95
CA GLU A 232 11.00 -1.72 2.01
C GLU A 232 12.19 -2.17 1.16
N THR A 233 12.49 -3.48 1.12
CA THR A 233 13.60 -4.04 0.33
C THR A 233 13.33 -3.91 -1.18
N CYS A 234 12.05 -3.85 -1.55
CA CYS A 234 11.54 -3.67 -2.90
C CYS A 234 11.42 -2.20 -3.31
N GLY A 235 11.94 -1.28 -2.49
CA GLY A 235 11.88 0.16 -2.74
C GLY A 235 10.47 0.74 -2.64
N ASN A 236 9.58 0.11 -1.88
CA ASN A 236 8.15 0.46 -1.77
C ASN A 236 7.36 0.40 -3.11
N SER A 237 7.88 -0.34 -4.09
CA SER A 237 7.19 -0.60 -5.37
C SER A 237 6.39 -1.90 -5.29
N SER A 238 5.11 -1.84 -5.67
CA SER A 238 4.26 -3.02 -5.83
C SER A 238 4.67 -3.88 -7.00
N ALA A 239 5.15 -3.26 -8.10
CA ALA A 239 5.71 -4.00 -9.23
C ALA A 239 6.92 -4.85 -8.82
N ASN A 240 7.90 -4.24 -8.14
CA ASN A 240 9.07 -4.97 -7.61
C ASN A 240 8.66 -6.03 -6.58
N TYR A 241 7.79 -5.66 -5.63
CA TYR A 241 7.32 -6.56 -4.57
C TYR A 241 6.64 -7.79 -5.14
N MET A 242 5.64 -7.63 -6.02
CA MET A 242 4.93 -8.77 -6.59
C MET A 242 5.84 -9.62 -7.49
N GLN A 243 6.75 -9.01 -8.26
CA GLN A 243 7.72 -9.78 -9.05
C GLN A 243 8.58 -10.69 -8.16
N CYS A 244 9.09 -10.19 -7.03
CA CYS A 244 9.89 -11.00 -6.13
C CYS A 244 9.03 -11.96 -5.29
N ALA A 245 7.88 -11.53 -4.78
CA ALA A 245 7.00 -12.34 -3.93
C ALA A 245 6.45 -13.57 -4.67
N TYR A 246 6.01 -13.40 -5.91
CA TYR A 246 5.59 -14.54 -6.75
C TYR A 246 6.77 -15.32 -7.32
N GLY A 247 7.89 -14.66 -7.67
CA GLY A 247 9.07 -15.33 -8.20
C GLY A 247 9.84 -16.18 -7.18
N GLN A 248 9.77 -15.82 -5.90
CA GLN A 248 10.41 -16.51 -4.77
C GLN A 248 9.42 -17.38 -3.96
N GLN A 249 8.12 -17.36 -4.29
CA GLN A 249 7.04 -18.00 -3.53
C GLN A 249 6.94 -17.55 -2.06
N THR A 250 7.32 -16.29 -1.78
CA THR A 250 7.21 -15.66 -0.45
C THR A 250 5.86 -14.97 -0.23
N MET A 251 5.03 -14.83 -1.27
CA MET A 251 3.67 -14.28 -1.17
C MET A 251 2.83 -15.10 -0.19
N GLY A 252 2.33 -14.45 0.86
CA GLY A 252 1.52 -15.06 1.92
C GLY A 252 2.28 -15.93 2.93
N THR A 253 3.61 -16.03 2.87
CA THR A 253 4.38 -16.92 3.76
C THR A 253 5.34 -16.16 4.67
N GLU A 254 6.39 -15.56 4.10
CA GLU A 254 7.47 -14.89 4.84
C GLU A 254 7.79 -13.50 4.27
N SER A 255 8.86 -12.87 4.75
CA SER A 255 9.27 -11.54 4.28
C SER A 255 9.89 -11.62 2.88
N THR A 256 9.24 -11.01 1.89
CA THR A 256 9.77 -10.94 0.53
C THR A 256 11.05 -10.10 0.50
N THR A 257 12.11 -10.59 -0.14
CA THR A 257 13.38 -9.85 -0.25
C THR A 257 13.69 -9.53 -1.72
N CYS A 258 13.62 -8.25 -2.09
CA CYS A 258 14.06 -7.81 -3.42
C CYS A 258 15.60 -7.62 -3.44
N PRO A 259 16.34 -8.20 -4.40
CA PRO A 259 17.80 -8.11 -4.44
C PRO A 259 18.25 -6.72 -4.90
N SER A 260 19.17 -6.07 -4.17
CA SER A 260 19.68 -4.74 -4.53
C SER A 260 20.94 -4.82 -5.42
N PRO A 261 21.04 -4.02 -6.51
CA PRO A 261 20.00 -3.15 -7.06
C PRO A 261 18.95 -3.97 -7.81
N THR A 262 17.67 -3.82 -7.45
CA THR A 262 16.59 -4.41 -8.24
C THR A 262 16.40 -3.53 -9.46
N PRO A 263 16.48 -4.05 -10.70
CA PRO A 263 16.11 -3.28 -11.88
C PRO A 263 14.67 -2.79 -11.69
N ALA A 264 14.45 -1.48 -11.74
CA ALA A 264 13.13 -0.91 -11.47
C ALA A 264 12.11 -1.45 -12.47
N VAL A 265 11.18 -2.27 -11.98
CA VAL A 265 10.15 -2.88 -12.82
C VAL A 265 9.09 -1.82 -13.08
N SER A 266 8.90 -1.44 -14.35
CA SER A 266 7.82 -0.50 -14.68
C SER A 266 6.47 -1.15 -14.38
N CYS A 267 5.55 -0.42 -13.74
CA CYS A 267 4.16 -0.85 -13.53
C CYS A 267 3.46 -1.26 -14.83
N SER A 268 3.90 -0.74 -15.99
CA SER A 268 3.38 -1.12 -17.32
C SER A 268 3.93 -2.44 -17.87
N SER A 269 5.00 -2.98 -17.26
CA SER A 269 5.73 -4.17 -17.71
C SER A 269 5.49 -5.41 -16.84
N TYR A 270 5.07 -5.24 -15.59
CA TYR A 270 4.73 -6.37 -14.71
C TYR A 270 3.29 -6.83 -14.96
N SER A 271 3.11 -8.13 -15.18
CA SER A 271 1.80 -8.78 -15.17
C SER A 271 1.74 -9.77 -14.01
N PRO A 272 0.73 -9.67 -13.11
CA PRO A 272 0.49 -10.69 -12.10
C PRO A 272 0.26 -12.07 -12.74
N PRO A 273 0.63 -13.16 -12.07
CA PRO A 273 0.40 -14.51 -12.57
C PRO A 273 -1.10 -14.85 -12.61
N GLN A 274 -1.54 -15.60 -13.62
CA GLN A 274 -2.97 -15.90 -13.83
C GLN A 274 -3.66 -16.56 -12.63
N ASN A 275 -2.95 -17.38 -11.85
CA ASN A 275 -3.46 -18.08 -10.67
C ASN A 275 -2.87 -17.52 -9.37
N ALA A 276 -3.00 -16.20 -9.16
CA ALA A 276 -2.42 -15.45 -8.05
C ALA A 276 -2.65 -15.99 -6.62
N LEU A 277 -3.63 -16.87 -6.39
CA LEU A 277 -3.92 -17.49 -5.08
C LEU A 277 -3.46 -18.95 -4.94
N LEU A 278 -2.87 -19.56 -5.98
CA LEU A 278 -2.59 -21.01 -6.04
C LEU A 278 -1.13 -21.29 -6.47
N LEU A 279 -0.19 -20.43 -6.09
CA LEU A 279 1.24 -20.50 -6.43
C LEU A 279 2.14 -20.60 -5.19
#